data_AF-A0A9W4KHI0-F1
#
_entry.id   AF-A0A9W4KHI0-F1
#
_cell.length_a   1.000
_cell.length_b   1.000
_cell.length_c   1.000
_cell.angle_alpha   90.00
_cell.angle_beta   90.00
_cell.angle_gamma   90.00
#
_symmetry.space_group_name_H-M   'P 1'
#
loop_
_entity.id
_entity.type
_entity.pdbx_description
1 polymer ?
#
loop_
_entity_poly.entity_id
_entity_poly.type
_entity_poly.pdbx_seq_one_letter_code
_entity_poly.pdbx_strand_id
1 'polypeptide(L)'
;MTAAAESYEATTTAKKKRSRRGRKGNPPGPVALKPKKALFVDEIGDSLIDQLYETPKRNGDDGNSAVSSISLMDHLRSNVAAHPASSCSSSASFHTIPNSSPATSVNSDEPVLPHSQVATKVNVLQSTTDTFHAKTEGQDQDAVFRLDDFKTITAIQHIAALHGKVAHMGILDHSYRFFVNESRTAALSFKAQNGVAVIGGDPLCNKDEIPELLSEFASYRQRHHLSIAFMGASESFLKDYAKPKGWTTIHFATERVLNPQTNEVILENSGKRILTKSRQLTNKSKGGITMGVYAPSVHGINQELQTNLITIYDAWRAERNASASPQAFITVYDPFAVPDLMTFIYTRTPDGTINGFAALRRLGSGGYHVDPCIAAPGSVNGISDLLLIMAMALLRRAGVSYLGLGVEPLQSLTGEDVSGMPWPCKKFTRGLYGHAFHRLPIGGKKAYHDKFRPDPTQDSDLYLVFPSGIPSPRHVLAMTHMANISLRKIFRADVEACVLTRKLKAGGKKEGSADQNPKGKGFEEEVLVFYSPCVR
;
A
#
# COMPACT_ATOMS: atom_id res chain seq x y z
N MET A 1 -47.24 60.28 -41.64
CA MET A 1 -48.24 60.09 -40.55
C MET A 1 -47.48 59.74 -39.28
N THR A 2 -47.94 60.21 -38.11
CA THR A 2 -47.60 59.75 -36.73
C THR A 2 -46.12 59.55 -36.33
N ALA A 3 -45.63 60.04 -35.19
CA ALA A 3 -46.18 60.97 -34.20
C ALA A 3 -45.03 61.61 -33.37
N ALA A 4 -45.31 62.72 -32.69
CA ALA A 4 -44.34 63.51 -31.93
C ALA A 4 -43.93 62.90 -30.59
N ALA A 5 -42.81 63.38 -30.02
CA ALA A 5 -42.39 63.14 -28.64
C ALA A 5 -41.58 64.32 -28.09
N GLU A 6 -42.16 65.14 -27.19
CA GLU A 6 -41.46 66.18 -26.42
C GLU A 6 -42.07 66.39 -25.03
N SER A 7 -41.20 66.42 -24.00
CA SER A 7 -41.34 67.02 -22.65
C SER A 7 -39.95 66.85 -21.98
N TYR A 8 -39.07 67.85 -21.78
CA TYR A 8 -39.12 69.04 -20.91
C TYR A 8 -39.39 68.69 -19.42
N GLU A 9 -38.57 69.05 -18.40
CA GLU A 9 -37.19 69.60 -18.26
C GLU A 9 -36.59 69.06 -16.89
N ALA A 10 -35.45 69.40 -16.26
CA ALA A 10 -34.37 70.43 -16.30
C ALA A 10 -33.00 69.76 -15.87
N THR A 11 -31.78 70.33 -15.82
CA THR A 11 -31.20 71.71 -15.65
C THR A 11 -31.20 72.19 -14.17
N THR A 12 -30.20 72.88 -13.56
CA THR A 12 -29.08 73.74 -14.05
C THR A 12 -27.85 73.80 -13.07
N THR A 13 -26.62 74.00 -13.60
CA THR A 13 -25.42 74.73 -13.03
C THR A 13 -24.80 74.39 -11.62
N ALA A 14 -23.55 74.74 -11.21
CA ALA A 14 -22.30 75.22 -11.87
C ALA A 14 -21.02 74.99 -10.98
N LYS A 15 -19.82 75.33 -11.47
CA LYS A 15 -18.47 75.09 -10.86
C LYS A 15 -17.90 76.27 -10.04
N LYS A 16 -17.13 76.02 -8.96
CA LYS A 16 -15.73 76.57 -8.78
C LYS A 16 -14.95 76.14 -7.49
N LYS A 17 -13.84 75.40 -7.71
CA LYS A 17 -12.45 75.60 -7.22
C LYS A 17 -12.18 76.10 -5.77
N ARG A 18 -11.46 75.31 -4.95
CA ARG A 18 -10.66 75.84 -3.80
C ARG A 18 -9.33 75.08 -3.57
N SER A 19 -8.25 75.87 -3.43
CA SER A 19 -6.88 75.59 -2.90
C SER A 19 -6.23 74.19 -2.95
N ARG A 20 -5.04 74.10 -3.57
CA ARG A 20 -3.99 73.12 -3.20
C ARG A 20 -3.24 73.64 -1.95
N ARG A 21 -3.13 72.83 -0.90
CA ARG A 21 -2.05 72.93 0.11
C ARG A 21 -1.29 71.61 0.14
N GLY A 22 0.03 71.65 -0.02
CA GLY A 22 0.88 70.47 0.09
C GLY A 22 1.01 70.01 1.54
N ARG A 23 1.17 68.70 1.76
CA ARG A 23 1.55 68.11 3.04
C ARG A 23 2.85 67.34 2.82
N LYS A 24 3.84 67.52 3.70
CA LYS A 24 5.14 66.85 3.62
C LYS A 24 4.95 65.33 3.60
N GLY A 25 5.78 64.62 2.84
CA GLY A 25 5.84 63.16 2.92
C GLY A 25 6.46 62.71 4.24
N ASN A 26 5.88 61.66 4.82
CA ASN A 26 6.61 60.80 5.75
C ASN A 26 7.32 59.70 4.92
N PRO A 27 8.49 59.20 5.34
CA PRO A 27 9.03 57.97 4.78
C PRO A 27 8.06 56.80 5.07
N PRO A 28 8.00 55.77 4.21
CA PRO A 28 7.27 54.55 4.53
C PRO A 28 7.93 53.90 5.75
N GLY A 29 7.17 53.76 6.84
CA GLY A 29 7.60 52.92 7.96
C GLY A 29 7.76 51.47 7.49
N PRO A 30 8.62 50.66 8.17
CA PRO A 30 8.83 49.27 7.78
C PRO A 30 7.49 48.54 7.73
N VAL A 31 7.23 47.85 6.62
CA VAL A 31 6.01 47.06 6.45
C VAL A 31 6.09 45.89 7.43
N ALA A 32 5.45 46.05 8.58
CA ALA A 32 5.30 44.98 9.56
C ALA A 32 4.53 43.83 8.89
N LEU A 33 5.28 42.81 8.47
CA LEU A 33 4.73 41.54 8.02
C LEU A 33 3.82 41.02 9.12
N LYS A 34 2.50 41.05 8.88
CA LYS A 34 1.53 40.46 9.81
C LYS A 34 1.98 39.01 10.04
N PRO A 35 2.16 38.57 11.31
CA PRO A 35 2.61 37.21 11.57
C PRO A 35 1.68 36.25 10.85
N LYS A 36 2.26 35.32 10.07
CA LYS A 36 1.46 34.28 9.41
C LYS A 36 0.67 33.57 10.50
N LYS A 37 -0.65 33.49 10.33
CA LYS A 37 -1.52 32.74 11.23
C LYS A 37 -0.99 31.30 11.27
N ALA A 38 -0.60 30.82 12.46
CA ALA A 38 -0.22 29.42 12.65
C ALA A 38 -1.38 28.52 12.18
N LEU A 39 -1.06 27.53 11.35
CA LEU A 39 -2.03 26.55 10.87
C LEU A 39 -2.14 25.40 11.89
N PHE A 40 -3.29 24.73 11.93
CA PHE A 40 -3.46 23.55 12.79
C PHE A 40 -2.42 22.46 12.51
N VAL A 41 -2.04 22.29 11.24
CA VAL A 41 -1.01 21.34 10.82
C VAL A 41 0.38 21.73 11.32
N ASP A 42 0.64 23.02 11.47
CA ASP A 42 1.92 23.51 12.00
C ASP A 42 1.97 23.23 13.51
N GLU A 43 0.89 23.53 14.26
CA GLU A 43 0.73 23.21 15.69
C GLU A 43 0.89 21.72 16.00
N ILE A 44 0.24 20.84 15.22
CA ILE A 44 0.39 19.38 15.33
C ILE A 44 1.81 18.94 14.96
N GLY A 45 2.37 19.54 13.90
CA GLY A 45 3.71 19.21 13.41
C GLY A 45 4.77 19.44 14.48
N ASP A 46 4.82 20.63 15.09
CA ASP A 46 5.75 20.92 16.19
C ASP A 46 5.51 19.96 17.37
N SER A 47 4.26 19.78 17.81
CA SER A 47 3.91 18.90 18.94
C SER A 47 4.22 17.41 18.73
N LEU A 48 4.33 16.94 17.48
CA LEU A 48 4.80 15.59 17.16
C LEU A 48 6.32 15.53 17.06
N ILE A 49 6.98 16.60 16.60
CA ILE A 49 8.44 16.67 16.53
C ILE A 49 9.08 16.83 17.92
N ASP A 50 8.50 17.62 18.82
CA ASP A 50 9.02 17.81 20.19
C ASP A 50 9.08 16.50 20.98
N GLN A 51 8.10 15.60 20.78
CA GLN A 51 8.07 14.26 21.38
C GLN A 51 9.18 13.32 20.89
N LEU A 52 9.91 13.68 19.83
CA LEU A 52 11.10 12.97 19.34
C LEU A 52 12.37 13.41 20.07
N TYR A 53 12.33 14.59 20.68
CA TYR A 53 13.46 15.18 21.40
C TYR A 53 13.44 14.80 22.89
N GLU A 54 12.26 14.51 23.45
CA GLU A 54 12.10 13.92 24.78
C GLU A 54 12.43 12.41 24.82
N THR A 55 13.68 12.06 24.52
CA THR A 55 14.23 10.76 24.95
C THR A 55 14.09 10.63 26.46
N PRO A 56 13.65 9.47 27.01
CA PRO A 56 13.42 9.32 28.44
C PRO A 56 14.73 9.53 29.20
N LYS A 57 14.69 10.36 30.26
CA LYS A 57 15.83 10.59 31.14
C LYS A 57 16.29 9.29 31.78
N ARG A 58 17.33 8.69 31.22
CA ARG A 58 18.08 7.60 31.86
C ARG A 58 18.81 8.23 33.05
N ASN A 59 18.39 7.88 34.27
CA ASN A 59 19.10 8.30 35.48
C ASN A 59 20.48 7.62 35.50
N GLY A 60 21.50 8.37 35.08
CA GLY A 60 22.89 7.97 34.99
C GLY A 60 23.70 9.19 34.58
N ASP A 61 24.66 9.56 35.42
CA ASP A 61 25.46 10.77 35.26
C ASP A 61 26.66 10.47 34.34
N ASP A 62 26.64 11.00 33.12
CA ASP A 62 27.81 11.10 32.24
C ASP A 62 27.55 12.11 31.11
N GLY A 63 28.46 13.07 30.93
CA GLY A 63 28.19 14.29 30.18
C GLY A 63 28.66 14.28 28.72
N ASN A 64 27.74 14.10 27.76
CA ASN A 64 27.95 14.57 26.37
C ASN A 64 26.63 14.86 25.60
N SER A 65 25.88 15.87 26.06
CA SER A 65 24.54 16.18 25.55
C SER A 65 24.53 16.91 24.19
N ALA A 66 24.80 16.17 23.11
CA ALA A 66 24.66 16.66 21.72
C ALA A 66 24.09 15.62 20.73
N VAL A 67 23.58 14.47 21.20
CA VAL A 67 23.18 13.34 20.34
C VAL A 67 21.81 12.77 20.73
N SER A 68 20.77 13.15 19.98
CA SER A 68 19.54 12.36 19.76
C SER A 68 18.62 12.99 18.70
N SER A 69 18.43 14.31 18.77
CA SER A 69 17.39 15.06 18.03
C SER A 69 17.37 14.86 16.52
N ILE A 70 18.54 14.65 15.90
CA ILE A 70 18.68 14.50 14.45
C ILE A 70 18.03 13.20 13.95
N SER A 71 17.93 12.17 14.80
CA SER A 71 17.67 10.78 14.39
C SER A 71 16.35 10.55 13.63
N LEU A 72 15.17 10.91 14.16
CA LEU A 72 13.93 10.65 13.40
C LEU A 72 13.69 11.65 12.27
N MET A 73 14.14 12.90 12.40
CA MET A 73 14.00 13.86 11.29
C MET A 73 14.86 13.46 10.09
N ASP A 74 16.06 12.93 10.32
CA ASP A 74 16.86 12.32 9.26
C ASP A 74 16.31 10.96 8.84
N HIS A 75 15.75 10.12 9.72
CA HIS A 75 15.05 8.89 9.30
C HIS A 75 13.90 9.20 8.32
N LEU A 76 13.03 10.17 8.65
CA LEU A 76 11.89 10.58 7.82
C LEU A 76 12.34 11.23 6.52
N ARG A 77 13.42 12.02 6.54
CA ARG A 77 14.02 12.68 5.37
C ARG A 77 14.92 11.76 4.54
N SER A 78 15.39 10.65 5.11
CA SER A 78 16.40 9.80 4.48
C SER A 78 15.86 9.18 3.20
N ASN A 79 16.23 9.80 2.09
CA ASN A 79 16.33 9.09 0.84
C ASN A 79 17.59 8.24 0.96
N VAL A 80 17.44 6.91 0.88
CA VAL A 80 18.56 5.99 0.62
C VAL A 80 18.95 6.13 -0.87
N ALA A 81 19.27 7.36 -1.27
CA ALA A 81 20.04 7.64 -2.45
C ALA A 81 21.45 7.10 -2.15
N ALA A 82 21.93 6.19 -3.00
CA ALA A 82 23.09 5.37 -2.69
C ALA A 82 24.28 6.21 -2.19
N HIS A 83 24.75 5.92 -0.98
CA HIS A 83 26.11 6.27 -0.61
C HIS A 83 27.05 5.48 -1.54
N PRO A 84 27.86 6.11 -2.39
CA PRO A 84 28.95 5.39 -3.04
C PRO A 84 29.85 4.84 -1.93
N ALA A 85 30.29 3.59 -2.08
CA ALA A 85 31.12 2.94 -1.06
C ALA A 85 32.33 3.83 -0.73
N SER A 86 32.49 4.18 0.54
CA SER A 86 33.62 5.01 0.98
C SER A 86 34.89 4.18 0.85
N SER A 87 35.62 4.39 -0.24
CA SER A 87 36.90 3.73 -0.50
C SER A 87 37.94 4.22 0.48
N CYS A 88 38.06 3.52 1.62
CA CYS A 88 39.10 3.70 2.62
C CYS A 88 40.48 3.27 2.07
N SER A 89 41.01 4.06 1.13
CA SER A 89 42.31 3.88 0.49
C SER A 89 43.46 3.98 1.50
N SER A 90 43.77 2.86 2.14
CA SER A 90 44.95 2.72 3.00
C SER A 90 46.16 2.40 2.13
N SER A 91 47.00 3.41 1.90
CA SER A 91 48.21 3.26 1.09
C SER A 91 49.24 2.34 1.75
N ALA A 92 49.56 1.22 1.11
CA ALA A 92 50.71 0.38 1.43
C ALA A 92 51.57 0.25 0.16
N SER A 93 52.80 0.76 0.22
CA SER A 93 53.69 0.86 -0.94
C SER A 93 54.32 -0.49 -1.30
N PHE A 94 54.16 -0.94 -2.54
CA PHE A 94 54.88 -2.11 -3.05
C PHE A 94 56.31 -1.74 -3.46
N HIS A 95 57.30 -2.47 -2.93
CA HIS A 95 58.64 -2.54 -3.50
C HIS A 95 59.00 -3.96 -3.94
N THR A 96 59.60 -4.00 -5.12
CA THR A 96 59.97 -5.12 -5.99
C THR A 96 60.81 -6.26 -5.37
N ILE A 97 60.39 -7.51 -5.66
CA ILE A 97 61.11 -8.71 -6.20
C ILE A 97 62.66 -8.79 -6.19
N PRO A 98 63.33 -10.00 -6.28
CA PRO A 98 62.82 -11.31 -6.72
C PRO A 98 63.33 -12.60 -5.99
N ASN A 99 62.88 -13.77 -6.51
CA ASN A 99 63.61 -15.05 -6.72
C ASN A 99 63.52 -16.27 -5.76
N SER A 100 63.62 -17.43 -6.44
CA SER A 100 64.00 -18.79 -6.00
C SER A 100 62.99 -19.73 -5.31
N SER A 101 62.87 -20.92 -5.92
CA SER A 101 62.45 -22.22 -5.34
C SER A 101 63.73 -23.09 -5.12
N PRO A 102 63.71 -24.39 -4.73
CA PRO A 102 62.58 -25.28 -4.36
C PRO A 102 62.82 -26.26 -3.16
N ALA A 103 61.83 -27.13 -2.91
CA ALA A 103 61.96 -28.54 -2.49
C ALA A 103 62.34 -28.95 -1.03
N THR A 104 62.14 -30.27 -0.79
CA THR A 104 62.26 -31.08 0.45
C THR A 104 61.18 -30.84 1.54
N SER A 105 60.45 -31.80 2.14
CA SER A 105 60.43 -33.29 2.27
C SER A 105 60.95 -33.87 3.60
N VAL A 106 60.04 -34.37 4.45
CA VAL A 106 60.26 -35.50 5.39
C VAL A 106 58.92 -36.12 5.82
N ASN A 107 58.89 -37.45 5.94
CA ASN A 107 57.84 -38.22 6.63
C ASN A 107 58.11 -38.28 8.14
N SER A 108 57.10 -38.66 8.92
CA SER A 108 57.24 -39.57 10.08
C SER A 108 55.90 -40.25 10.35
N ASP A 109 55.92 -41.55 10.65
CA ASP A 109 54.76 -42.44 10.66
C ASP A 109 54.31 -42.88 12.07
N GLU A 110 53.01 -43.10 12.25
CA GLU A 110 52.36 -44.12 13.12
C GLU A 110 52.70 -44.22 14.64
N PRO A 111 52.01 -45.09 15.43
CA PRO A 111 50.56 -45.36 15.48
C PRO A 111 50.02 -45.35 16.93
N VAL A 112 48.72 -45.69 17.14
CA VAL A 112 48.24 -46.68 18.13
C VAL A 112 46.73 -46.95 17.96
N LEU A 113 46.31 -48.19 18.24
CA LEU A 113 44.95 -48.75 18.10
C LEU A 113 44.45 -49.30 19.48
N PRO A 114 43.35 -50.07 19.58
CA PRO A 114 41.94 -49.68 19.38
C PRO A 114 41.06 -50.08 20.59
N HIS A 115 39.74 -49.85 20.55
CA HIS A 115 38.78 -50.68 21.32
C HIS A 115 37.45 -50.92 20.56
N SER A 116 36.72 -51.95 21.00
CA SER A 116 35.91 -52.82 20.12
C SER A 116 34.42 -52.48 19.98
N GLN A 117 33.92 -52.73 18.76
CA GLN A 117 32.61 -53.30 18.37
C GLN A 117 31.44 -53.32 19.38
N VAL A 118 30.26 -52.90 18.90
CA VAL A 118 29.11 -53.81 18.69
C VAL A 118 28.48 -53.47 17.32
N ALA A 119 27.96 -54.46 16.60
CA ALA A 119 27.27 -54.25 15.32
C ALA A 119 25.91 -54.96 15.29
N THR A 120 24.89 -54.28 14.77
CA THR A 120 23.55 -54.84 14.53
C THR A 120 23.20 -54.68 13.05
N LYS A 121 23.13 -55.79 12.31
CA LYS A 121 22.69 -55.79 10.92
C LYS A 121 21.16 -55.85 10.84
N VAL A 122 20.55 -54.96 10.05
CA VAL A 122 19.26 -55.20 9.40
C VAL A 122 19.41 -54.79 7.94
N ASN A 123 19.29 -55.75 7.02
CA ASN A 123 19.25 -55.46 5.59
C ASN A 123 17.85 -54.99 5.20
N VAL A 124 17.72 -53.78 4.69
CA VAL A 124 16.57 -53.37 3.87
C VAL A 124 17.10 -52.72 2.58
N LEU A 125 16.42 -53.08 1.49
CA LEU A 125 16.67 -52.77 0.08
C LEU A 125 17.25 -51.36 -0.21
N GLN A 126 18.24 -51.28 -1.10
CA GLN A 126 18.68 -50.01 -1.68
C GLN A 126 17.58 -49.43 -2.59
N SER A 127 17.10 -48.22 -2.28
CA SER A 127 16.44 -47.33 -3.26
C SER A 127 17.44 -46.26 -3.67
N THR A 128 17.99 -46.35 -4.89
CA THR A 128 18.97 -45.39 -5.41
C THR A 128 18.28 -44.29 -6.23
N THR A 129 17.35 -43.54 -5.61
CA THR A 129 16.48 -42.60 -6.38
C THR A 129 16.18 -41.24 -5.73
N ASP A 130 16.67 -40.92 -4.52
CA ASP A 130 16.25 -39.71 -3.79
C ASP A 130 17.24 -38.52 -3.82
N THR A 131 18.47 -38.70 -4.32
CA THR A 131 19.53 -37.67 -4.27
C THR A 131 19.26 -36.41 -5.10
N PHE A 132 18.35 -36.47 -6.08
CA PHE A 132 17.98 -35.31 -6.92
C PHE A 132 16.82 -34.49 -6.32
N HIS A 133 15.82 -35.14 -5.71
CA HIS A 133 14.69 -34.43 -5.11
C HIS A 133 15.12 -33.61 -3.89
N ALA A 134 15.80 -34.23 -2.92
CA ALA A 134 16.28 -33.55 -1.71
C ALA A 134 17.21 -32.35 -2.02
N LYS A 135 18.02 -32.45 -3.09
CA LYS A 135 18.92 -31.38 -3.51
C LYS A 135 18.18 -30.21 -4.17
N THR A 136 17.07 -30.50 -4.87
CA THR A 136 16.21 -29.48 -5.49
C THR A 136 15.39 -28.72 -4.44
N GLU A 137 14.88 -29.41 -3.41
CA GLU A 137 14.15 -28.77 -2.31
C GLU A 137 15.05 -27.82 -1.48
N GLY A 138 16.32 -28.19 -1.25
CA GLY A 138 17.30 -27.30 -0.61
C GLY A 138 17.51 -25.99 -1.37
N GLN A 139 17.78 -26.07 -2.68
CA GLN A 139 17.99 -24.88 -3.51
C GLN A 139 16.75 -23.98 -3.63
N ASP A 140 15.54 -24.49 -3.41
CA ASP A 140 14.32 -23.66 -3.37
C ASP A 140 14.06 -22.99 -2.03
N GLN A 141 14.64 -23.50 -0.93
CA GLN A 141 14.67 -22.79 0.35
C GLN A 141 15.71 -21.66 0.33
N ASP A 142 16.83 -21.84 -0.38
CA ASP A 142 17.88 -20.82 -0.55
C ASP A 142 17.44 -19.59 -1.38
N ALA A 143 16.29 -19.65 -2.07
CA ALA A 143 15.78 -18.59 -2.94
C ALA A 143 14.37 -18.06 -2.59
N VAL A 144 13.55 -18.78 -1.80
CA VAL A 144 12.18 -18.33 -1.46
C VAL A 144 11.89 -18.31 0.04
N PHE A 145 11.77 -17.09 0.55
CA PHE A 145 11.72 -16.77 1.97
C PHE A 145 10.34 -16.31 2.45
N ARG A 146 10.17 -16.25 3.77
CA ARG A 146 9.07 -15.62 4.52
C ARG A 146 9.62 -14.54 5.44
N LEU A 147 8.73 -13.83 6.14
CA LEU A 147 9.11 -12.83 7.13
C LEU A 147 9.68 -13.47 8.42
N ASP A 148 9.44 -14.76 8.66
CA ASP A 148 10.05 -15.53 9.75
C ASP A 148 11.59 -15.73 9.56
N ASP A 149 12.10 -15.60 8.34
CA ASP A 149 13.49 -15.94 7.98
C ASP A 149 14.46 -14.79 8.34
N PHE A 150 14.85 -14.73 9.62
CA PHE A 150 15.65 -13.62 10.19
C PHE A 150 16.93 -13.25 9.41
N LYS A 151 17.60 -14.21 8.74
CA LYS A 151 18.80 -13.92 7.92
C LYS A 151 18.49 -13.23 6.58
N THR A 152 17.23 -13.29 6.13
CA THR A 152 16.79 -12.71 4.85
C THR A 152 15.81 -11.56 5.05
N ILE A 153 15.19 -11.41 6.22
CA ILE A 153 14.35 -10.25 6.55
C ILE A 153 15.11 -8.92 6.34
N THR A 154 16.41 -8.87 6.67
CA THR A 154 17.28 -7.71 6.41
C THR A 154 17.45 -7.41 4.92
N ALA A 155 17.57 -8.44 4.07
CA ALA A 155 17.68 -8.27 2.63
C ALA A 155 16.33 -7.84 2.01
N ILE A 156 15.22 -8.47 2.42
CA ILE A 156 13.86 -8.07 2.02
C ILE A 156 13.59 -6.62 2.43
N GLN A 157 13.98 -6.22 3.65
CA GLN A 157 13.84 -4.87 4.16
C GLN A 157 14.72 -3.87 3.38
N HIS A 158 15.96 -4.21 3.04
CA HIS A 158 16.83 -3.37 2.20
C HIS A 158 16.27 -3.18 0.79
N ILE A 159 15.85 -4.27 0.14
CA ILE A 159 15.20 -4.25 -1.18
C ILE A 159 13.90 -3.42 -1.13
N ALA A 160 13.10 -3.56 -0.07
CA ALA A 160 11.92 -2.73 0.17
C ALA A 160 12.25 -1.25 0.42
N ALA A 161 13.38 -0.94 1.08
CA ALA A 161 13.84 0.42 1.33
C ALA A 161 14.22 1.18 0.06
N LEU A 162 14.56 0.46 -1.01
CA LEU A 162 14.99 0.99 -2.31
C LEU A 162 13.87 0.94 -3.37
N HIS A 163 13.10 -0.14 -3.43
CA HIS A 163 12.14 -0.42 -4.52
C HIS A 163 10.68 -0.47 -4.06
N GLY A 164 10.41 -0.44 -2.75
CA GLY A 164 9.07 -0.59 -2.18
C GLY A 164 8.13 0.56 -2.51
N LYS A 165 7.18 0.33 -3.43
CA LYS A 165 5.98 1.16 -3.66
C LYS A 165 4.82 0.83 -2.70
N VAL A 166 3.73 1.60 -2.73
CA VAL A 166 2.48 1.37 -1.98
C VAL A 166 1.93 -0.05 -2.22
N ALA A 167 1.76 -0.46 -3.47
CA ALA A 167 1.18 -1.75 -3.88
C ALA A 167 1.85 -3.00 -3.25
N HIS A 168 3.09 -2.90 -2.79
CA HIS A 168 3.81 -3.97 -2.07
C HIS A 168 3.36 -4.06 -0.60
N MET A 169 2.05 -4.06 -0.38
CA MET A 169 1.43 -4.20 0.95
C MET A 169 1.85 -5.52 1.62
N GLY A 170 2.13 -6.56 0.83
CA GLY A 170 2.57 -7.89 1.28
C GLY A 170 3.89 -7.95 2.05
N ILE A 171 4.67 -6.87 2.07
CA ILE A 171 5.90 -6.74 2.89
C ILE A 171 5.62 -6.87 4.40
N LEU A 172 4.37 -6.67 4.83
CA LEU A 172 3.94 -6.78 6.23
C LEU A 172 3.01 -7.98 6.50
N ASP A 173 2.87 -8.93 5.56
CA ASP A 173 1.94 -10.07 5.70
C ASP A 173 2.66 -11.43 5.54
N HIS A 174 2.74 -12.18 6.64
CA HIS A 174 3.35 -13.52 6.75
C HIS A 174 2.80 -14.58 5.78
N SER A 175 1.64 -14.35 5.16
CA SER A 175 1.10 -15.22 4.11
C SER A 175 1.64 -14.93 2.71
N TYR A 176 2.53 -13.94 2.54
CA TYR A 176 3.35 -13.76 1.35
C TYR A 176 4.65 -14.57 1.41
N ARG A 177 5.22 -14.82 0.24
CA ARG A 177 6.58 -15.36 0.04
C ARG A 177 7.40 -14.38 -0.78
N PHE A 178 8.70 -14.36 -0.57
CA PHE A 178 9.65 -13.51 -1.29
C PHE A 178 10.61 -14.39 -2.06
N PHE A 179 10.46 -14.45 -3.39
CA PHE A 179 11.55 -14.95 -4.23
C PHE A 179 12.62 -13.84 -4.27
N VAL A 180 13.85 -14.16 -3.89
CA VAL A 180 14.99 -13.25 -3.89
C VAL A 180 16.03 -13.81 -4.85
N ASN A 181 16.60 -12.95 -5.69
CA ASN A 181 17.54 -13.37 -6.72
C ASN A 181 18.92 -13.76 -6.15
N GLU A 182 19.76 -14.42 -6.95
CA GLU A 182 21.06 -14.94 -6.48
C GLU A 182 21.99 -13.86 -5.90
N SER A 183 21.98 -12.64 -6.44
CA SER A 183 22.76 -11.49 -5.92
C SER A 183 22.17 -10.84 -4.67
N ARG A 184 20.95 -11.20 -4.26
CA ARG A 184 20.17 -10.59 -3.17
C ARG A 184 19.95 -9.08 -3.30
N THR A 185 19.89 -8.57 -4.54
CA THR A 185 19.56 -7.17 -4.87
C THR A 185 18.12 -6.98 -5.33
N ALA A 186 17.46 -8.05 -5.76
CA ALA A 186 16.14 -8.00 -6.39
C ALA A 186 15.17 -9.04 -5.78
N ALA A 187 13.88 -8.70 -5.70
CA ALA A 187 12.86 -9.62 -5.17
C ALA A 187 11.48 -9.55 -5.84
N LEU A 188 10.68 -10.61 -5.65
CA LEU A 188 9.27 -10.70 -6.01
C LEU A 188 8.46 -11.11 -4.77
N SER A 189 7.57 -10.24 -4.30
CA SER A 189 6.60 -10.57 -3.25
C SER A 189 5.38 -11.25 -3.88
N PHE A 190 5.06 -12.49 -3.49
CA PHE A 190 4.01 -13.27 -4.14
C PHE A 190 3.20 -14.17 -3.20
N LYS A 191 1.99 -14.52 -3.63
CA LYS A 191 1.16 -15.59 -3.05
C LYS A 191 0.98 -16.71 -4.08
N ALA A 192 1.27 -17.94 -3.68
CA ALA A 192 0.98 -19.12 -4.50
C ALA A 192 -0.48 -19.55 -4.29
N GLN A 193 -1.32 -19.41 -5.30
CA GLN A 193 -2.77 -19.68 -5.24
C GLN A 193 -3.22 -20.44 -6.49
N ASN A 194 -3.90 -21.57 -6.33
CA ASN A 194 -4.52 -22.35 -7.42
C ASN A 194 -3.61 -22.71 -8.62
N GLY A 195 -2.30 -22.90 -8.38
CA GLY A 195 -1.31 -23.15 -9.43
C GLY A 195 -0.80 -21.88 -10.15
N VAL A 196 -0.95 -20.71 -9.51
CA VAL A 196 -0.50 -19.41 -9.99
C VAL A 196 0.36 -18.75 -8.90
N ALA A 197 1.54 -18.25 -9.25
CA ALA A 197 2.25 -17.27 -8.45
C ALA A 197 1.67 -15.88 -8.75
N VAL A 198 0.91 -15.31 -7.82
CA VAL A 198 0.38 -13.96 -7.99
C VAL A 198 1.29 -12.97 -7.27
N ILE A 199 2.01 -12.16 -8.04
CA ILE A 199 2.90 -11.10 -7.56
C ILE A 199 2.06 -9.94 -7.02
N GLY A 200 2.42 -9.40 -5.86
CA GLY A 200 1.82 -8.18 -5.29
C GLY A 200 2.68 -6.96 -5.60
N GLY A 201 2.18 -6.07 -6.47
CA GLY A 201 2.93 -4.92 -6.98
C GLY A 201 3.76 -5.25 -8.22
N ASP A 202 4.90 -4.57 -8.33
CA ASP A 202 5.90 -4.73 -9.37
C ASP A 202 7.04 -5.68 -8.91
N PRO A 203 7.99 -6.00 -9.78
CA PRO A 203 9.33 -6.39 -9.35
C PRO A 203 9.97 -5.37 -8.40
N LEU A 204 10.53 -5.84 -7.29
CA LEU A 204 11.30 -5.02 -6.36
C LEU A 204 12.78 -5.01 -6.80
N CYS A 205 13.07 -4.28 -7.87
CA CYS A 205 14.41 -4.09 -8.43
C CYS A 205 14.47 -2.83 -9.31
N ASN A 206 15.61 -2.56 -9.94
CA ASN A 206 15.72 -1.55 -11.00
C ASN A 206 15.07 -2.06 -12.29
N LYS A 207 14.54 -1.16 -13.12
CA LYS A 207 13.81 -1.48 -14.37
C LYS A 207 14.57 -2.43 -15.30
N ASP A 208 15.90 -2.34 -15.32
CA ASP A 208 16.77 -3.10 -16.23
C ASP A 208 17.10 -4.51 -15.70
N GLU A 209 16.93 -4.78 -14.40
CA GLU A 209 17.06 -6.11 -13.77
C GLU A 209 15.79 -6.97 -13.93
N ILE A 210 14.65 -6.36 -14.29
CA ILE A 210 13.35 -7.03 -14.44
C ILE A 210 13.36 -8.26 -15.37
N PRO A 211 14.03 -8.26 -16.55
CA PRO A 211 14.06 -9.42 -17.42
C PRO A 211 14.78 -10.63 -16.82
N GLU A 212 15.83 -10.38 -16.02
CA GLU A 212 16.68 -11.40 -15.41
C GLU A 212 15.99 -12.04 -14.20
N LEU A 213 15.50 -11.23 -13.26
CA LEU A 213 14.71 -11.68 -12.11
C LEU A 213 13.49 -12.52 -12.53
N LEU A 214 12.79 -12.12 -13.59
CA LEU A 214 11.63 -12.87 -14.10
C LEU A 214 12.02 -14.13 -14.91
N SER A 215 13.28 -14.26 -15.31
CA SER A 215 13.87 -15.47 -15.90
C SER A 215 14.27 -16.46 -14.81
N GLU A 216 15.00 -16.02 -13.76
CA GLU A 216 15.28 -16.83 -12.56
C GLU A 216 13.97 -17.36 -11.94
N PHE A 217 12.97 -16.49 -11.78
CA PHE A 217 11.67 -16.88 -11.26
C PHE A 217 10.87 -17.77 -12.23
N ALA A 218 11.17 -17.79 -13.53
CA ALA A 218 10.61 -18.78 -14.44
C ALA A 218 11.15 -20.18 -14.14
N SER A 219 12.44 -20.33 -13.84
CA SER A 219 13.07 -21.59 -13.43
C SER A 219 12.55 -22.10 -12.09
N TYR A 220 12.24 -21.22 -11.13
CA TYR A 220 11.48 -21.58 -9.92
C TYR A 220 10.06 -22.07 -10.29
N ARG A 221 9.30 -21.26 -11.01
CA ARG A 221 7.90 -21.55 -11.34
C ARG A 221 7.70 -22.83 -12.17
N GLN A 222 8.62 -23.18 -13.06
CA GLN A 222 8.55 -24.42 -13.85
C GLN A 222 8.60 -25.65 -12.93
N ARG A 223 9.56 -25.67 -11.99
CA ARG A 223 9.73 -26.76 -11.00
C ARG A 223 8.55 -26.88 -10.04
N HIS A 224 7.89 -25.75 -9.70
CA HIS A 224 6.69 -25.71 -8.85
C HIS A 224 5.36 -25.74 -9.63
N HIS A 225 5.40 -25.93 -10.96
CA HIS A 225 4.25 -25.96 -11.88
C HIS A 225 3.30 -24.73 -11.77
N LEU A 226 3.87 -23.55 -11.52
CA LEU A 226 3.13 -22.29 -11.33
C LEU A 226 3.07 -21.46 -12.63
N SER A 227 1.86 -21.04 -13.04
CA SER A 227 1.74 -19.86 -13.90
C SER A 227 2.03 -18.59 -13.10
N ILE A 228 1.94 -17.40 -13.71
CA ILE A 228 2.20 -16.12 -13.05
C ILE A 228 1.15 -15.09 -13.42
N ALA A 229 0.84 -14.19 -12.49
CA ALA A 229 0.13 -12.95 -12.77
C ALA A 229 0.58 -11.88 -11.75
N PHE A 230 0.28 -10.61 -12.02
CA PHE A 230 0.61 -9.48 -11.15
C PHE A 230 -0.67 -8.78 -10.72
N MET A 231 -0.79 -8.43 -9.45
CA MET A 231 -1.89 -7.66 -8.87
C MET A 231 -1.35 -6.33 -8.35
N GLY A 232 -1.81 -5.21 -8.92
CA GLY A 232 -1.35 -3.89 -8.52
C GLY A 232 -0.02 -3.48 -9.13
N ALA A 233 0.32 -4.02 -10.31
CA ALA A 233 1.48 -3.53 -11.07
C ALA A 233 1.23 -2.11 -11.58
N SER A 234 2.27 -1.29 -11.66
CA SER A 234 2.18 0.13 -12.02
C SER A 234 2.31 0.38 -13.53
N GLU A 235 1.92 1.58 -13.99
CA GLU A 235 2.00 1.94 -15.41
C GLU A 235 3.42 1.81 -15.99
N SER A 236 4.48 2.07 -15.22
CA SER A 236 5.86 1.96 -15.72
C SER A 236 6.26 0.51 -16.03
N PHE A 237 5.92 -0.44 -15.15
CA PHE A 237 6.09 -1.88 -15.45
C PHE A 237 5.29 -2.30 -16.70
N LEU A 238 4.09 -1.74 -16.86
CA LEU A 238 3.28 -2.00 -18.05
C LEU A 238 3.94 -1.46 -19.32
N LYS A 239 4.39 -0.21 -19.31
CA LYS A 239 5.00 0.47 -20.46
C LYS A 239 6.30 -0.19 -20.87
N ASP A 240 7.18 -0.44 -19.92
CA ASP A 240 8.57 -0.80 -20.18
C ASP A 240 8.76 -2.31 -20.35
N TYR A 241 7.85 -3.15 -19.82
CA TYR A 241 7.98 -4.62 -19.85
C TYR A 241 6.74 -5.38 -20.38
N ALA A 242 5.55 -5.11 -19.86
CA ALA A 242 4.37 -5.94 -20.16
C ALA A 242 3.77 -5.67 -21.56
N LYS A 243 3.51 -4.41 -21.92
CA LYS A 243 2.94 -3.99 -23.21
C LYS A 243 3.86 -4.41 -24.39
N PRO A 244 5.19 -4.24 -24.36
CA PRO A 244 6.10 -4.73 -25.41
C PRO A 244 6.06 -6.26 -25.62
N LYS A 245 5.77 -7.03 -24.58
CA LYS A 245 5.63 -8.50 -24.65
C LYS A 245 4.21 -8.97 -25.01
N GLY A 246 3.31 -8.05 -25.37
CA GLY A 246 1.91 -8.36 -25.72
C GLY A 246 1.10 -8.95 -24.56
N TRP A 247 1.48 -8.65 -23.30
CA TRP A 247 0.81 -9.17 -22.13
C TRP A 247 -0.58 -8.56 -21.95
N THR A 248 -1.47 -9.35 -21.33
CA THR A 248 -2.84 -8.96 -21.05
C THR A 248 -2.88 -8.09 -19.81
N THR A 249 -3.51 -6.92 -19.90
CA THR A 249 -3.56 -5.93 -18.81
C THR A 249 -4.99 -5.48 -18.54
N ILE A 250 -5.34 -5.30 -17.27
CA ILE A 250 -6.62 -4.75 -16.84
C ILE A 250 -6.34 -3.63 -15.82
N HIS A 251 -6.58 -2.38 -16.19
CA HIS A 251 -6.64 -1.28 -15.24
C HIS A 251 -7.83 -1.54 -14.31
N PHE A 252 -7.61 -1.57 -13.00
CA PHE A 252 -8.66 -1.93 -12.03
C PHE A 252 -8.78 -0.95 -10.86
N ALA A 253 -7.75 -0.15 -10.60
CA ALA A 253 -7.75 0.84 -9.53
C ALA A 253 -6.73 1.95 -9.79
N THR A 254 -6.95 3.10 -9.18
CA THR A 254 -5.95 4.17 -9.08
C THR A 254 -5.47 4.27 -7.64
N GLU A 255 -4.16 4.31 -7.45
CA GLU A 255 -3.50 4.66 -6.19
C GLU A 255 -3.69 6.15 -5.91
N ARG A 256 -4.31 6.48 -4.76
CA ARG A 256 -4.57 7.87 -4.35
C ARG A 256 -3.40 8.40 -3.54
N VAL A 257 -2.90 9.59 -3.87
CA VAL A 257 -1.78 10.21 -3.14
C VAL A 257 -2.19 11.53 -2.49
N LEU A 258 -1.71 11.80 -1.28
CA LEU A 258 -1.77 13.10 -0.60
C LEU A 258 -0.38 13.75 -0.63
N ASN A 259 -0.34 15.07 -0.86
CA ASN A 259 0.90 15.84 -0.90
C ASN A 259 1.00 16.76 0.35
N PRO A 260 1.78 16.40 1.39
CA PRO A 260 1.82 17.17 2.65
C PRO A 260 2.38 18.59 2.53
N GLN A 261 2.98 18.94 1.40
CA GLN A 261 3.50 20.28 1.15
C GLN A 261 2.42 21.24 0.61
N THR A 262 1.45 20.73 -0.17
CA THR A 262 0.48 21.54 -0.94
C THR A 262 -1.00 21.29 -0.58
N ASN A 263 -1.32 20.22 0.18
CA ASN A 263 -2.68 19.76 0.41
C ASN A 263 -3.63 20.84 1.00
N GLU A 264 -4.78 21.03 0.36
CA GLU A 264 -5.74 22.08 0.72
C GLU A 264 -6.35 21.94 2.14
N VAL A 265 -6.49 20.72 2.65
CA VAL A 265 -7.17 20.47 3.93
C VAL A 265 -6.27 20.91 5.07
N ILE A 266 -5.01 20.46 5.08
CA ILE A 266 -4.06 20.84 6.13
C ILE A 266 -3.66 22.32 6.06
N LEU A 267 -3.70 22.94 4.88
CA LEU A 267 -3.52 24.37 4.68
C LEU A 267 -4.75 25.23 5.03
N GLU A 268 -5.79 24.63 5.62
CA GLU A 268 -7.06 25.24 6.03
C GLU A 268 -7.90 25.90 4.90
N ASN A 269 -7.54 25.64 3.64
CA ASN A 269 -8.25 26.14 2.46
C ASN A 269 -9.56 25.36 2.20
N SER A 270 -9.58 24.05 2.50
CA SER A 270 -10.78 23.21 2.42
C SER A 270 -10.97 22.36 3.70
N GLY A 271 -11.70 21.25 3.63
CA GLY A 271 -11.81 20.28 4.74
C GLY A 271 -12.40 20.76 6.08
N LYS A 272 -13.02 21.96 6.17
CA LYS A 272 -13.43 22.65 7.42
C LYS A 272 -14.09 21.77 8.49
N ARG A 273 -14.96 20.82 8.11
CA ARG A 273 -15.61 19.86 9.05
C ARG A 273 -14.59 18.97 9.77
N ILE A 274 -13.61 18.46 9.02
CA ILE A 274 -12.56 17.55 9.51
C ILE A 274 -11.63 18.30 10.46
N LEU A 275 -11.17 19.49 10.06
CA LEU A 275 -10.35 20.37 10.89
C LEU A 275 -11.06 20.77 12.19
N THR A 276 -12.33 21.16 12.10
CA THR A 276 -13.13 21.53 13.28
C THR A 276 -13.29 20.37 14.25
N LYS A 277 -13.57 19.16 13.74
CA LYS A 277 -13.67 17.97 14.60
C LYS A 277 -12.31 17.60 15.21
N SER A 278 -11.23 17.67 14.45
CA SER A 278 -9.87 17.38 14.92
C SER A 278 -9.43 18.37 16.02
N ARG A 279 -9.67 19.68 15.83
CA ARG A 279 -9.48 20.71 16.86
C ARG A 279 -10.37 20.50 18.11
N GLN A 280 -11.55 19.89 17.98
CA GLN A 280 -12.38 19.52 19.14
C GLN A 280 -11.83 18.29 19.89
N LEU A 281 -11.28 17.31 19.17
CA LEU A 281 -10.68 16.11 19.75
C LEU A 281 -9.42 16.43 20.56
N THR A 282 -8.50 17.23 20.01
CA THR A 282 -7.23 17.58 20.69
C THR A 282 -7.36 18.70 21.73
N ASN A 283 -8.50 19.39 21.81
CA ASN A 283 -8.71 20.44 22.81
C ASN A 283 -8.88 19.85 24.22
N LYS A 284 -8.01 20.28 25.16
CA LYS A 284 -7.90 19.75 26.53
C LYS A 284 -9.21 19.75 27.33
N SER A 285 -10.11 20.71 27.11
CA SER A 285 -11.40 20.81 27.82
C SER A 285 -12.58 20.29 27.00
N LYS A 286 -12.33 19.47 25.97
CA LYS A 286 -13.36 18.86 25.10
C LYS A 286 -13.10 17.38 24.89
N GLY A 287 -12.30 17.00 23.90
CA GLY A 287 -11.89 15.61 23.69
C GLY A 287 -10.69 15.19 24.53
N GLY A 288 -9.80 16.14 24.87
CA GLY A 288 -8.58 15.91 25.65
C GLY A 288 -7.61 14.90 25.03
N ILE A 289 -7.75 14.59 23.74
CA ILE A 289 -6.97 13.56 23.07
C ILE A 289 -5.54 14.05 22.88
N THR A 290 -4.58 13.25 23.36
CA THR A 290 -3.15 13.46 23.12
C THR A 290 -2.70 12.66 21.90
N MET A 291 -1.64 13.14 21.27
CA MET A 291 -1.06 12.60 20.04
C MET A 291 0.35 12.14 20.35
N GLY A 292 0.81 11.06 19.73
CA GLY A 292 2.19 10.60 19.86
C GLY A 292 2.71 9.94 18.58
N VAL A 293 4.02 9.72 18.56
CA VAL A 293 4.78 9.13 17.46
C VAL A 293 5.77 8.11 18.02
N TYR A 294 6.08 7.07 17.25
CA TYR A 294 7.01 6.01 17.62
C TYR A 294 7.58 5.37 16.36
N ALA A 295 8.90 5.17 16.30
CA ALA A 295 9.56 4.42 15.24
C ALA A 295 10.62 3.51 15.89
N PRO A 296 10.55 2.18 15.74
CA PRO A 296 11.47 1.26 16.44
C PRO A 296 12.95 1.54 16.14
N SER A 297 13.25 1.94 14.90
CA SER A 297 14.59 2.32 14.41
C SER A 297 15.25 3.49 15.16
N VAL A 298 14.46 4.31 15.87
CA VAL A 298 14.95 5.50 16.59
C VAL A 298 14.70 5.41 18.10
N HIS A 299 13.58 4.81 18.50
CA HIS A 299 13.16 4.76 19.91
C HIS A 299 13.57 3.45 20.60
N GLY A 300 14.10 2.48 19.83
CA GLY A 300 14.25 1.10 20.28
C GLY A 300 12.90 0.37 20.40
N ILE A 301 12.94 -0.85 20.92
CA ILE A 301 11.76 -1.70 21.09
C ILE A 301 11.01 -1.29 22.36
N ASN A 302 9.86 -0.62 22.20
CA ASN A 302 8.91 -0.39 23.28
C ASN A 302 7.83 -1.49 23.26
N GLN A 303 8.10 -2.58 24.00
CA GLN A 303 7.26 -3.79 24.00
C GLN A 303 5.79 -3.50 24.40
N GLU A 304 5.56 -2.66 25.40
CA GLU A 304 4.21 -2.32 25.87
C GLU A 304 3.41 -1.56 24.80
N LEU A 305 4.03 -0.54 24.18
CA LEU A 305 3.42 0.21 23.10
C LEU A 305 3.12 -0.68 21.88
N GLN A 306 4.06 -1.55 21.50
CA GLN A 306 3.84 -2.50 20.41
C GLN A 306 2.69 -3.47 20.69
N THR A 307 2.63 -4.06 21.89
CA THR A 307 1.53 -4.94 22.31
C THR A 307 0.18 -4.23 22.27
N ASN A 308 0.10 -2.98 22.76
CA ASN A 308 -1.13 -2.18 22.71
C ASN A 308 -1.57 -1.88 21.26
N LEU A 309 -0.62 -1.55 20.36
CA LEU A 309 -0.92 -1.29 18.95
C LEU A 309 -1.40 -2.57 18.22
N ILE A 310 -0.79 -3.73 18.50
CA ILE A 310 -1.25 -5.04 17.98
C ILE A 310 -2.65 -5.37 18.50
N THR A 311 -2.91 -5.15 19.79
CA THR A 311 -4.24 -5.42 20.38
C THR A 311 -5.34 -4.59 19.72
N ILE A 312 -5.06 -3.31 19.40
CA ILE A 312 -6.00 -2.45 18.66
C ILE A 312 -6.18 -2.94 17.21
N TYR A 313 -5.11 -3.36 16.54
CA TYR A 313 -5.19 -3.93 15.19
C TYR A 313 -6.08 -5.17 15.14
N ASP A 314 -5.85 -6.14 16.05
CA ASP A 314 -6.62 -7.38 16.06
C ASP A 314 -8.07 -7.19 16.55
N ALA A 315 -8.32 -6.28 17.50
CA ALA A 315 -9.70 -5.94 17.91
C ALA A 315 -10.50 -5.33 16.75
N TRP A 316 -9.92 -4.36 16.03
CA TRP A 316 -10.50 -3.78 14.82
C TRP A 316 -10.70 -4.83 13.73
N ARG A 317 -9.71 -5.71 13.51
CA ARG A 317 -9.75 -6.78 12.52
C ARG A 317 -10.82 -7.82 12.86
N ALA A 318 -11.03 -8.13 14.14
CA ALA A 318 -12.09 -9.02 14.61
C ALA A 318 -13.49 -8.45 14.37
N GLU A 319 -13.74 -7.19 14.78
CA GLU A 319 -15.00 -6.48 14.51
C GLU A 319 -15.29 -6.42 13.00
N ARG A 320 -14.27 -6.05 12.20
CA ARG A 320 -14.37 -6.00 10.74
C ARG A 320 -14.68 -7.37 10.12
N ASN A 321 -14.07 -8.44 10.62
CA ASN A 321 -14.31 -9.81 10.14
C ASN A 321 -15.68 -10.37 10.56
N ALA A 322 -16.25 -9.89 11.69
CA ALA A 322 -17.59 -10.24 12.14
C ALA A 322 -18.70 -9.57 11.29
N SER A 323 -18.36 -8.57 10.48
CA SER A 323 -19.30 -7.95 9.55
C SER A 323 -19.88 -8.95 8.54
N ALA A 324 -21.19 -8.89 8.33
CA ALA A 324 -21.86 -9.63 7.26
C ALA A 324 -21.41 -9.20 5.84
N SER A 325 -20.87 -7.98 5.70
CA SER A 325 -20.48 -7.40 4.40
C SER A 325 -19.21 -8.08 3.81
N PRO A 326 -19.20 -8.56 2.56
CA PRO A 326 -18.04 -9.25 1.97
C PRO A 326 -16.90 -8.28 1.57
N GLN A 327 -16.10 -7.82 2.53
CA GLN A 327 -15.00 -6.89 2.27
C GLN A 327 -13.79 -7.57 1.62
N ALA A 328 -13.35 -7.05 0.47
CA ALA A 328 -12.08 -7.44 -0.17
C ALA A 328 -10.89 -6.90 0.64
N PHE A 329 -9.91 -7.75 0.93
CA PHE A 329 -8.73 -7.40 1.73
C PHE A 329 -7.57 -8.36 1.43
N ILE A 330 -6.38 -7.81 1.16
CA ILE A 330 -5.26 -8.54 0.54
C ILE A 330 -4.20 -8.98 1.57
N THR A 331 -4.09 -8.27 2.69
CA THR A 331 -2.91 -8.32 3.59
C THR A 331 -3.24 -8.39 5.08
N VAL A 332 -2.99 -9.52 5.72
CA VAL A 332 -3.03 -9.59 7.20
C VAL A 332 -1.72 -9.03 7.74
N TYR A 333 -1.78 -7.89 8.44
CA TYR A 333 -0.57 -7.21 8.89
C TYR A 333 -0.04 -7.74 10.21
N ASP A 334 1.25 -8.07 10.21
CA ASP A 334 2.14 -7.85 11.34
C ASP A 334 2.72 -6.43 11.19
N PRO A 335 2.34 -5.46 12.03
CA PRO A 335 2.83 -4.09 11.89
C PRO A 335 4.35 -3.95 12.08
N PHE A 336 5.01 -4.89 12.75
CA PHE A 336 6.41 -4.77 13.18
C PHE A 336 7.38 -5.70 12.43
N ALA A 337 6.93 -6.39 11.38
CA ALA A 337 7.75 -7.32 10.60
C ALA A 337 8.92 -6.66 9.83
N VAL A 338 8.84 -5.38 9.43
CA VAL A 338 9.96 -4.61 8.85
C VAL A 338 10.19 -3.32 9.63
N PRO A 339 10.67 -3.41 10.89
CA PRO A 339 10.58 -2.32 11.86
C PRO A 339 11.36 -1.07 11.44
N ASP A 340 12.41 -1.20 10.63
CA ASP A 340 13.23 -0.06 10.18
C ASP A 340 12.60 0.71 9.01
N LEU A 341 11.44 0.28 8.51
CA LEU A 341 10.66 1.00 7.51
C LEU A 341 9.39 1.66 8.09
N MET A 342 9.14 1.53 9.39
CA MET A 342 7.84 1.79 10.00
C MET A 342 7.88 2.91 11.04
N THR A 343 7.23 4.04 10.74
CA THR A 343 6.90 5.08 11.72
C THR A 343 5.42 5.00 12.06
N PHE A 344 5.09 4.91 13.35
CA PHE A 344 3.74 4.87 13.88
C PHE A 344 3.37 6.23 14.45
N ILE A 345 2.13 6.64 14.23
CA ILE A 345 1.49 7.75 14.92
C ILE A 345 0.24 7.24 15.62
N TYR A 346 -0.04 7.71 16.83
CA TYR A 346 -1.13 7.18 17.66
C TYR A 346 -1.80 8.27 18.47
N THR A 347 -3.04 8.01 18.89
CA THR A 347 -3.81 8.89 19.76
C THR A 347 -4.16 8.19 21.07
N ARG A 348 -4.11 8.95 22.17
CA ARG A 348 -4.53 8.50 23.51
C ARG A 348 -5.69 9.33 24.03
N THR A 349 -6.65 8.69 24.68
CA THR A 349 -7.70 9.37 25.46
C THR A 349 -7.12 10.03 26.74
N PRO A 350 -7.90 10.88 27.45
CA PRO A 350 -7.42 11.60 28.64
C PRO A 350 -6.98 10.72 29.82
N ASP A 351 -7.35 9.44 29.82
CA ASP A 351 -6.95 8.40 30.76
C ASP A 351 -5.58 7.75 30.41
N GLY A 352 -5.02 8.06 29.24
CA GLY A 352 -3.79 7.47 28.71
C GLY A 352 -4.00 6.29 27.75
N THR A 353 -5.21 5.73 27.66
CA THR A 353 -5.51 4.57 26.81
C THR A 353 -5.35 4.91 25.32
N ILE A 354 -4.64 4.07 24.55
CA ILE A 354 -4.51 4.27 23.10
C ILE A 354 -5.85 3.96 22.43
N ASN A 355 -6.38 4.88 21.62
CA ASN A 355 -7.70 4.75 20.99
C ASN A 355 -7.65 4.74 19.45
N GLY A 356 -6.46 4.77 18.86
CA GLY A 356 -6.22 4.61 17.43
C GLY A 356 -4.76 4.83 17.06
N PHE A 357 -4.38 4.32 15.89
CA PHE A 357 -3.06 4.52 15.32
C PHE A 357 -3.06 4.45 13.79
N ALA A 358 -2.05 5.04 13.17
CA ALA A 358 -1.73 4.82 11.78
C ALA A 358 -0.25 4.45 11.63
N ALA A 359 0.02 3.47 10.77
CA ALA A 359 1.37 3.06 10.41
C ALA A 359 1.78 3.71 9.08
N LEU A 360 2.95 4.33 9.07
CA LEU A 360 3.57 4.98 7.92
C LEU A 360 4.76 4.15 7.47
N ARG A 361 4.58 3.36 6.40
CA ARG A 361 5.67 2.58 5.79
C ARG A 361 6.45 3.45 4.81
N ARG A 362 7.76 3.60 5.01
CA ARG A 362 8.67 4.29 4.10
C ARG A 362 8.69 3.61 2.73
N LEU A 363 8.76 4.41 1.66
CA LEU A 363 8.80 3.97 0.27
C LEU A 363 10.19 4.21 -0.36
N GLY A 364 10.52 3.40 -1.38
CA GLY A 364 11.77 3.53 -2.13
C GLY A 364 11.96 4.91 -2.79
N SER A 365 10.85 5.54 -3.18
CA SER A 365 10.80 6.89 -3.77
C SER A 365 10.98 8.05 -2.79
N GLY A 366 11.20 7.79 -1.49
CA GLY A 366 11.28 8.82 -0.46
C GLY A 366 9.92 9.31 0.07
N GLY A 367 8.82 8.72 -0.39
CA GLY A 367 7.48 8.91 0.16
C GLY A 367 7.14 7.95 1.30
N TYR A 368 5.90 8.02 1.79
CA TYR A 368 5.34 7.08 2.76
C TYR A 368 3.99 6.52 2.30
N HIS A 369 3.62 5.34 2.77
CA HIS A 369 2.28 4.74 2.64
C HIS A 369 1.60 4.67 4.00
N VAL A 370 0.33 5.07 4.11
CA VAL A 370 -0.44 5.02 5.36
C VAL A 370 -1.45 3.87 5.38
N ASP A 371 -1.01 2.71 5.85
CA ASP A 371 -1.87 1.55 6.10
C ASP A 371 -1.17 0.58 7.09
N PRO A 372 -1.85 0.09 8.16
CA PRO A 372 -3.22 0.42 8.57
C PRO A 372 -3.37 1.85 9.12
N CYS A 373 -4.58 2.41 9.00
CA CYS A 373 -5.03 3.61 9.71
C CYS A 373 -6.33 3.30 10.46
N ILE A 374 -6.22 3.04 11.76
CA ILE A 374 -7.25 2.42 12.60
C ILE A 374 -7.67 3.35 13.73
N ALA A 375 -8.99 3.52 13.85
CA ALA A 375 -9.64 3.93 15.08
C ALA A 375 -10.06 2.66 15.85
N ALA A 376 -9.82 2.60 17.16
CA ALA A 376 -10.18 1.42 17.95
C ALA A 376 -11.71 1.20 17.98
N PRO A 377 -12.20 -0.05 18.11
CA PRO A 377 -13.62 -0.32 18.33
C PRO A 377 -14.22 0.53 19.46
N GLY A 378 -15.39 1.12 19.23
CA GLY A 378 -16.05 2.02 20.19
C GLY A 378 -15.42 3.40 20.39
N SER A 379 -14.31 3.73 19.71
CA SER A 379 -13.67 5.06 19.82
C SER A 379 -14.54 6.20 19.25
N VAL A 380 -14.24 7.44 19.65
CA VAL A 380 -15.00 8.61 19.24
C VAL A 380 -14.86 8.90 17.74
N ASN A 381 -15.97 9.21 17.07
CA ASN A 381 -15.98 9.54 15.63
C ASN A 381 -14.93 10.60 15.27
N GLY A 382 -14.01 10.28 14.34
CA GLY A 382 -13.00 11.19 13.80
C GLY A 382 -11.53 10.86 14.13
N ILE A 383 -11.24 9.75 14.83
CA ILE A 383 -9.84 9.36 15.13
C ILE A 383 -9.01 9.11 13.86
N SER A 384 -9.48 8.30 12.90
CA SER A 384 -8.77 8.09 11.61
C SER A 384 -8.51 9.38 10.83
N ASP A 385 -9.42 10.36 10.97
CA ASP A 385 -9.29 11.66 10.32
C ASP A 385 -8.22 12.54 10.99
N LEU A 386 -8.15 12.51 12.32
CA LEU A 386 -7.10 13.16 13.11
C LEU A 386 -5.74 12.50 12.84
N LEU A 387 -5.67 11.17 12.81
CA LEU A 387 -4.46 10.41 12.49
C LEU A 387 -3.92 10.75 11.09
N LEU A 388 -4.78 10.88 10.08
CA LEU A 388 -4.31 11.25 8.74
C LEU A 388 -3.84 12.71 8.65
N ILE A 389 -4.45 13.62 9.43
CA ILE A 389 -3.94 15.00 9.59
C ILE A 389 -2.59 14.99 10.32
N MET A 390 -2.39 14.13 11.33
CA MET A 390 -1.11 13.93 12.02
C MET A 390 -0.03 13.36 11.08
N ALA A 391 -0.37 12.40 10.21
CA ALA A 391 0.55 11.87 9.19
C ALA A 391 1.03 12.97 8.25
N MET A 392 0.09 13.77 7.72
CA MET A 392 0.42 14.92 6.89
C MET A 392 1.21 15.99 7.67
N ALA A 393 0.94 16.23 8.94
CA ALA A 393 1.68 17.19 9.76
C ALA A 393 3.15 16.78 9.96
N LEU A 394 3.39 15.52 10.31
CA LEU A 394 4.73 14.96 10.51
C LEU A 394 5.54 14.98 9.20
N LEU A 395 4.96 14.48 8.11
CA LEU A 395 5.62 14.44 6.79
C LEU A 395 5.82 15.84 6.20
N ARG A 396 4.90 16.78 6.45
CA ARG A 396 5.06 18.20 6.11
C ARG A 396 6.33 18.76 6.75
N ARG A 397 6.55 18.52 8.04
CA ARG A 397 7.75 18.98 8.77
C ARG A 397 9.04 18.31 8.29
N ALA A 398 9.02 17.02 7.98
CA ALA A 398 10.17 16.32 7.41
C ALA A 398 10.62 16.92 6.06
N GLY A 399 9.68 17.48 5.29
CA GLY A 399 9.87 17.96 3.91
C GLY A 399 9.35 17.00 2.85
N VAL A 400 8.67 15.92 3.25
CA VAL A 400 8.14 14.88 2.35
C VAL A 400 6.89 15.40 1.64
N SER A 401 6.81 15.14 0.33
CA SER A 401 5.74 15.61 -0.58
C SER A 401 4.85 14.49 -1.11
N TYR A 402 4.96 13.27 -0.57
CA TYR A 402 4.25 12.09 -1.07
C TYR A 402 3.79 11.18 0.09
N LEU A 403 2.47 11.06 0.26
CA LEU A 403 1.80 10.16 1.18
C LEU A 403 0.75 9.34 0.42
N GLY A 404 1.09 8.10 0.06
CA GLY A 404 0.14 7.16 -0.53
C GLY A 404 -0.98 6.83 0.45
N LEU A 405 -2.21 7.20 0.10
CA LEU A 405 -3.42 7.03 0.91
C LEU A 405 -4.06 5.64 0.72
N GLY A 406 -3.66 4.92 -0.33
CA GLY A 406 -4.13 3.58 -0.66
C GLY A 406 -4.89 3.53 -1.98
N VAL A 407 -5.60 2.41 -2.20
CA VAL A 407 -6.10 2.01 -3.52
C VAL A 407 -7.60 2.32 -3.66
N GLU A 408 -7.98 3.00 -4.75
CA GLU A 408 -9.36 3.26 -5.15
C GLU A 408 -9.74 2.46 -6.41
N PRO A 409 -10.52 1.37 -6.30
CA PRO A 409 -10.92 0.57 -7.45
C PRO A 409 -11.89 1.32 -8.39
N LEU A 410 -11.67 1.19 -9.70
CA LEU A 410 -12.49 1.81 -10.74
C LEU A 410 -13.94 1.33 -10.63
N GLN A 411 -14.91 2.23 -10.79
CA GLN A 411 -16.34 1.88 -10.69
C GLN A 411 -16.84 1.05 -11.88
N SER A 412 -16.19 1.19 -13.04
CA SER A 412 -16.53 0.48 -14.28
C SER A 412 -15.35 0.53 -15.24
N LEU A 413 -15.20 -0.48 -16.10
CA LEU A 413 -14.11 -0.52 -17.10
C LEU A 413 -14.59 -0.04 -18.47
N THR A 414 -13.79 0.80 -19.12
CA THR A 414 -13.91 1.21 -20.53
C THR A 414 -13.31 0.15 -21.48
N GLY A 415 -13.22 0.46 -22.79
CA GLY A 415 -12.54 -0.40 -23.76
C GLY A 415 -11.01 -0.27 -23.75
N GLU A 416 -10.49 0.79 -23.13
CA GLU A 416 -9.06 1.15 -23.08
C GLU A 416 -8.40 0.56 -21.83
N ASP A 417 -9.14 0.47 -20.72
CA ASP A 417 -8.74 -0.19 -19.47
C ASP A 417 -8.36 -1.67 -19.61
N VAL A 418 -8.68 -2.32 -20.75
CA VAL A 418 -8.33 -3.71 -21.02
C VAL A 418 -7.49 -3.81 -22.28
N SER A 419 -6.27 -4.34 -22.20
CA SER A 419 -5.38 -4.59 -23.35
C SER A 419 -4.90 -6.04 -23.40
N GLY A 420 -4.29 -6.44 -24.52
CA GLY A 420 -3.83 -7.82 -24.76
C GLY A 420 -4.94 -8.87 -24.93
N MET A 421 -6.18 -8.46 -25.19
CA MET A 421 -7.32 -9.37 -25.43
C MET A 421 -8.06 -9.07 -26.75
N PRO A 422 -8.63 -10.10 -27.42
CA PRO A 422 -9.63 -9.93 -28.47
C PRO A 422 -10.87 -9.17 -27.98
N TRP A 423 -11.55 -8.45 -28.87
CA TRP A 423 -12.71 -7.59 -28.54
C TRP A 423 -13.85 -8.31 -27.79
N PRO A 424 -14.27 -9.55 -28.14
CA PRO A 424 -15.30 -10.26 -27.37
C PRO A 424 -14.87 -10.52 -25.92
N CYS A 425 -13.60 -10.87 -25.71
CA CYS A 425 -13.01 -11.14 -24.40
C CYS A 425 -12.90 -9.86 -23.56
N LYS A 426 -12.56 -8.71 -24.18
CA LYS A 426 -12.67 -7.40 -23.52
C LYS A 426 -14.11 -7.14 -23.04
N LYS A 427 -15.11 -7.32 -23.92
CA LYS A 427 -16.53 -7.09 -23.58
C LYS A 427 -16.99 -7.98 -22.41
N PHE A 428 -16.63 -9.26 -22.41
CA PHE A 428 -16.92 -10.19 -21.30
C PHE A 428 -16.24 -9.76 -19.99
N THR A 429 -14.93 -9.48 -20.03
CA THR A 429 -14.13 -9.08 -18.86
C THR A 429 -14.69 -7.83 -18.17
N ARG A 430 -15.07 -6.81 -18.96
CA ARG A 430 -15.71 -5.58 -18.45
C ARG A 430 -17.05 -5.86 -17.76
N GLY A 431 -17.87 -6.77 -18.32
CA GLY A 431 -19.13 -7.20 -17.74
C GLY A 431 -18.94 -7.94 -16.41
N LEU A 432 -18.00 -8.88 -16.37
CA LEU A 432 -17.64 -9.63 -15.15
C LEU A 432 -17.10 -8.69 -14.05
N TYR A 433 -16.26 -7.71 -14.42
CA TYR A 433 -15.75 -6.71 -13.47
C TYR A 433 -16.88 -5.89 -12.84
N GLY A 434 -17.77 -5.28 -13.65
CA GLY A 434 -18.87 -4.48 -13.11
C GLY A 434 -19.82 -5.29 -12.21
N HIS A 435 -20.09 -6.53 -12.60
CA HIS A 435 -20.89 -7.48 -11.83
C HIS A 435 -20.28 -7.81 -10.45
N ALA A 436 -18.94 -7.94 -10.37
CA ALA A 436 -18.22 -8.13 -9.13
C ALA A 436 -18.15 -6.83 -8.29
N PHE A 437 -17.79 -5.70 -8.91
CA PHE A 437 -17.62 -4.40 -8.24
C PHE A 437 -18.89 -3.98 -7.50
N HIS A 438 -20.06 -4.06 -8.14
CA HIS A 438 -21.34 -3.66 -7.54
C HIS A 438 -21.77 -4.48 -6.30
N ARG A 439 -21.08 -5.58 -5.98
CA ARG A 439 -21.38 -6.46 -4.84
C ARG A 439 -20.31 -6.45 -3.74
N LEU A 440 -19.17 -5.83 -4.01
CA LEU A 440 -18.19 -5.54 -2.97
C LEU A 440 -18.59 -4.24 -2.27
N PRO A 441 -18.51 -4.15 -0.92
CA PRO A 441 -18.82 -2.95 -0.15
C PRO A 441 -17.68 -1.91 -0.26
N ILE A 442 -17.35 -1.50 -1.48
CA ILE A 442 -16.35 -0.47 -1.80
C ILE A 442 -16.97 0.94 -1.68
N GLY A 443 -18.30 1.03 -1.70
CA GLY A 443 -19.05 2.26 -1.48
C GLY A 443 -18.60 3.00 -0.21
N GLY A 444 -18.22 4.26 -0.37
CA GLY A 444 -17.66 5.09 0.70
C GLY A 444 -16.14 5.28 0.64
N LYS A 445 -15.36 4.36 0.06
CA LYS A 445 -13.89 4.53 -0.05
C LYS A 445 -13.51 5.80 -0.80
N LYS A 446 -14.09 6.02 -2.00
CA LYS A 446 -13.88 7.25 -2.78
C LYS A 446 -14.23 8.50 -1.99
N ALA A 447 -15.39 8.54 -1.33
CA ALA A 447 -15.80 9.69 -0.51
C ALA A 447 -14.88 9.92 0.71
N TYR A 448 -14.27 8.86 1.24
CA TYR A 448 -13.25 8.93 2.28
C TYR A 448 -11.90 9.45 1.76
N HIS A 449 -11.53 9.19 0.50
CA HIS A 449 -10.35 9.81 -0.12
C HIS A 449 -10.61 11.27 -0.51
N ASP A 450 -11.70 11.53 -1.26
CA ASP A 450 -12.08 12.85 -1.81
C ASP A 450 -12.12 13.95 -0.75
N LYS A 451 -12.59 13.63 0.47
CA LYS A 451 -12.68 14.60 1.58
C LYS A 451 -11.32 15.13 2.04
N PHE A 452 -10.22 14.40 1.77
CA PHE A 452 -8.86 14.82 2.10
C PHE A 452 -8.14 15.52 0.95
N ARG A 453 -8.71 15.59 -0.26
CA ARG A 453 -8.12 16.25 -1.44
C ARG A 453 -6.76 15.64 -1.85
N PRO A 454 -6.75 14.39 -2.35
CA PRO A 454 -5.58 13.79 -2.99
C PRO A 454 -5.11 14.61 -4.20
N ASP A 455 -3.81 14.53 -4.50
CA ASP A 455 -3.11 15.26 -5.55
C ASP A 455 -3.19 14.49 -6.88
N PRO A 456 -3.99 14.93 -7.87
CA PRO A 456 -4.20 14.21 -9.12
C PRO A 456 -2.96 14.19 -10.03
N THR A 457 -1.88 14.89 -9.66
CA THR A 457 -0.60 14.85 -10.40
C THR A 457 0.36 13.78 -9.87
N GLN A 458 0.03 13.15 -8.74
CA GLN A 458 0.86 12.13 -8.07
C GLN A 458 0.22 10.74 -8.00
N ASP A 459 -1.08 10.64 -8.32
CA ASP A 459 -1.79 9.35 -8.42
C ASP A 459 -1.09 8.38 -9.39
N SER A 460 -1.30 7.07 -9.21
CA SER A 460 -0.75 6.05 -10.12
C SER A 460 -1.76 4.96 -10.45
N ASP A 461 -1.96 4.67 -11.73
CA ASP A 461 -2.89 3.62 -12.16
C ASP A 461 -2.30 2.22 -11.92
N LEU A 462 -3.14 1.34 -11.39
CA LEU A 462 -2.81 0.00 -10.93
C LEU A 462 -3.53 -1.06 -11.75
N TYR A 463 -2.76 -2.07 -12.15
CA TYR A 463 -3.16 -3.03 -13.16
C TYR A 463 -3.10 -4.48 -12.65
N LEU A 464 -4.02 -5.31 -13.15
CA LEU A 464 -3.85 -6.76 -13.16
C LEU A 464 -3.13 -7.15 -14.46
N VAL A 465 -2.10 -7.98 -14.39
CA VAL A 465 -1.28 -8.35 -15.55
C VAL A 465 -1.12 -9.86 -15.67
N PHE A 466 -1.32 -10.39 -16.87
CA PHE A 466 -1.27 -11.81 -17.18
C PHE A 466 -0.40 -12.02 -18.44
N PRO A 467 0.70 -12.79 -18.37
CA PRO A 467 1.51 -13.05 -19.56
C PRO A 467 0.76 -13.81 -20.64
N SER A 468 0.74 -13.22 -21.84
CA SER A 468 0.25 -13.78 -23.11
C SER A 468 -1.12 -14.51 -23.05
N GLY A 469 -2.18 -13.79 -23.41
CA GLY A 469 -3.48 -14.38 -23.76
C GLY A 469 -4.57 -14.23 -22.70
N ILE A 470 -5.71 -14.88 -22.94
CA ILE A 470 -6.92 -14.75 -22.11
C ILE A 470 -6.65 -15.35 -20.71
N PRO A 471 -6.88 -14.62 -19.60
CA PRO A 471 -6.63 -15.13 -18.26
C PRO A 471 -7.47 -16.39 -17.98
N SER A 472 -6.80 -17.52 -17.78
CA SER A 472 -7.48 -18.80 -17.54
C SER A 472 -8.25 -18.79 -16.20
N PRO A 473 -9.23 -19.69 -16.00
CA PRO A 473 -10.01 -19.74 -14.75
C PRO A 473 -9.16 -19.88 -13.47
N ARG A 474 -7.96 -20.49 -13.55
CA ARG A 474 -7.00 -20.54 -12.44
C ARG A 474 -6.50 -19.16 -12.04
N HIS A 475 -6.20 -18.28 -13.01
CA HIS A 475 -5.78 -16.90 -12.74
C HIS A 475 -6.89 -16.09 -12.10
N VAL A 476 -8.13 -16.21 -12.59
CA VAL A 476 -9.29 -15.51 -12.00
C VAL A 476 -9.53 -15.98 -10.56
N LEU A 477 -9.47 -17.29 -10.31
CA LEU A 477 -9.64 -17.84 -8.96
C LEU A 477 -8.50 -17.42 -8.02
N ALA A 478 -7.25 -17.48 -8.48
CA ALA A 478 -6.07 -17.07 -7.72
C ALA A 478 -6.11 -15.58 -7.32
N MET A 479 -6.46 -14.69 -8.25
CA MET A 479 -6.70 -13.26 -7.97
C MET A 479 -7.79 -13.07 -6.91
N THR A 480 -8.89 -13.81 -7.02
CA THR A 480 -10.04 -13.67 -6.12
C THR A 480 -9.73 -14.18 -4.71
N HIS A 481 -8.95 -15.27 -4.58
CA HIS A 481 -8.44 -15.76 -3.30
C HIS A 481 -7.38 -14.83 -2.68
N MET A 482 -6.48 -14.26 -3.49
CA MET A 482 -5.50 -13.27 -3.02
C MET A 482 -6.16 -12.02 -2.45
N ALA A 483 -7.27 -11.56 -3.04
CA ALA A 483 -8.09 -10.47 -2.52
C ALA A 483 -9.00 -10.85 -1.33
N ASN A 484 -8.93 -12.10 -0.86
CA ASN A 484 -9.80 -12.71 0.16
C ASN A 484 -11.31 -12.53 -0.14
N ILE A 485 -11.67 -12.44 -1.41
CA ILE A 485 -13.07 -12.27 -1.83
C ILE A 485 -13.74 -13.63 -1.79
N SER A 486 -14.63 -13.80 -0.81
CA SER A 486 -15.41 -15.04 -0.71
C SER A 486 -16.46 -15.11 -1.82
N LEU A 487 -16.09 -15.77 -2.94
CA LEU A 487 -17.00 -16.08 -4.05
C LEU A 487 -18.30 -16.74 -3.54
N ARG A 488 -18.22 -17.61 -2.52
CA ARG A 488 -19.39 -18.24 -1.90
C ARG A 488 -20.35 -17.22 -1.25
N LYS A 489 -19.84 -16.15 -0.61
CA LYS A 489 -20.69 -15.06 -0.08
C LYS A 489 -21.33 -14.26 -1.22
N ILE A 490 -20.60 -14.00 -2.32
CA ILE A 490 -21.15 -13.32 -3.51
C ILE A 490 -22.26 -14.17 -4.13
N PHE A 491 -21.98 -15.41 -4.56
CA PHE A 491 -22.99 -16.29 -5.16
C PHE A 491 -24.19 -16.58 -4.23
N ARG A 492 -24.01 -16.54 -2.91
CA ARG A 492 -25.13 -16.62 -1.97
C ARG A 492 -26.02 -15.37 -2.04
N ALA A 493 -25.42 -14.17 -2.08
CA ALA A 493 -26.16 -12.92 -2.28
C ALA A 493 -26.89 -12.88 -3.64
N ASP A 494 -26.33 -13.48 -4.71
CA ASP A 494 -27.03 -13.66 -5.98
C ASP A 494 -28.32 -14.47 -5.84
N VAL A 495 -28.23 -15.63 -5.17
CA VAL A 495 -29.39 -16.51 -4.94
C VAL A 495 -30.43 -15.80 -4.07
N GLU A 496 -30.00 -15.14 -2.98
CA GLU A 496 -30.90 -14.41 -2.08
C GLU A 496 -31.58 -13.22 -2.81
N ALA A 497 -30.87 -12.45 -3.64
CA ALA A 497 -31.43 -11.37 -4.45
C ALA A 497 -32.34 -11.87 -5.60
N CYS A 498 -32.01 -13.00 -6.22
CA CYS A 498 -32.84 -13.64 -7.24
C CYS A 498 -34.14 -14.21 -6.63
N VAL A 499 -34.06 -14.81 -5.44
CA VAL A 499 -35.22 -15.25 -4.67
C VAL A 499 -36.07 -14.06 -4.23
N LEU A 500 -35.47 -12.94 -3.81
CA LEU A 500 -36.20 -11.73 -3.45
C LEU A 500 -36.96 -11.14 -4.66
N THR A 501 -36.30 -10.99 -5.80
CA THR A 501 -36.94 -10.48 -7.04
C THR A 501 -37.98 -11.45 -7.61
N ARG A 502 -37.80 -12.78 -7.48
CA ARG A 502 -38.83 -13.78 -7.79
C ARG A 502 -40.03 -13.67 -6.84
N LYS A 503 -39.82 -13.50 -5.53
CA LYS A 503 -40.90 -13.28 -4.55
C LYS A 503 -41.67 -11.98 -4.83
N LEU A 504 -40.99 -10.89 -5.18
CA LEU A 504 -41.63 -9.63 -5.56
C LEU A 504 -42.47 -9.79 -6.84
N LYS A 505 -41.96 -10.47 -7.87
CA LYS A 505 -42.72 -10.77 -9.10
C LYS A 505 -43.90 -11.73 -8.87
N ALA A 506 -43.81 -12.62 -7.89
CA ALA A 506 -44.91 -13.51 -7.51
C ALA A 506 -45.98 -12.83 -6.64
N GLY A 507 -45.58 -11.90 -5.76
CA GLY A 507 -46.49 -11.13 -4.91
C GLY A 507 -47.30 -10.08 -5.66
N GLY A 508 -46.71 -9.45 -6.68
CA GLY A 508 -47.35 -8.38 -7.46
C GLY A 508 -48.44 -8.82 -8.45
N LYS A 509 -49.12 -9.95 -8.23
CA LYS A 509 -50.12 -10.50 -9.17
C LYS A 509 -51.35 -11.10 -8.49
N LYS A 510 -52.00 -10.35 -7.59
CA LYS A 510 -53.26 -10.80 -6.95
C LYS A 510 -54.18 -9.67 -6.45
N GLU A 511 -54.74 -8.87 -7.36
CA GLU A 511 -56.02 -8.15 -7.19
C GLU A 511 -56.48 -7.61 -8.57
N GLY A 512 -57.80 -7.47 -8.81
CA GLY A 512 -58.36 -6.89 -10.04
C GLY A 512 -59.05 -7.88 -11.01
N SER A 513 -60.37 -7.70 -11.16
CA SER A 513 -61.39 -8.50 -11.89
C SER A 513 -61.18 -8.77 -13.40
N ALA A 514 -62.03 -9.65 -13.95
CA ALA A 514 -62.33 -9.91 -15.37
C ALA A 514 -62.82 -8.64 -16.14
N ASP A 515 -62.94 -8.58 -17.47
CA ASP A 515 -63.42 -9.62 -18.42
C ASP A 515 -63.03 -9.39 -19.92
N GLN A 516 -63.30 -10.39 -20.77
CA GLN A 516 -63.37 -10.41 -22.25
C GLN A 516 -62.08 -10.65 -23.09
N ASN A 517 -62.29 -10.97 -24.38
CA ASN A 517 -61.53 -11.98 -25.14
C ASN A 517 -61.35 -11.60 -26.65
N PRO A 518 -60.90 -12.50 -27.55
CA PRO A 518 -59.51 -12.73 -27.99
C PRO A 518 -59.12 -12.10 -29.35
N LYS A 519 -57.80 -12.02 -29.64
CA LYS A 519 -57.18 -12.31 -30.97
C LYS A 519 -55.65 -12.19 -30.98
N GLY A 520 -54.97 -13.04 -31.78
CA GLY A 520 -53.77 -12.61 -32.55
C GLY A 520 -52.36 -13.10 -32.19
N LYS A 521 -52.01 -14.34 -32.61
CA LYS A 521 -50.69 -14.81 -33.12
C LYS A 521 -49.33 -14.33 -32.53
N GLY A 522 -48.52 -15.32 -32.12
CA GLY A 522 -47.08 -15.45 -32.45
C GLY A 522 -46.09 -14.72 -31.51
N PHE A 523 -45.06 -15.36 -30.94
CA PHE A 523 -44.15 -16.34 -31.55
C PHE A 523 -43.70 -17.44 -30.56
N GLU A 524 -43.03 -18.47 -31.07
CA GLU A 524 -42.64 -19.68 -30.31
C GLU A 524 -41.29 -19.60 -29.59
N GLU A 525 -41.11 -20.59 -28.73
CA GLU A 525 -40.06 -20.82 -27.73
C GLU A 525 -38.81 -21.50 -28.31
N GLU A 526 -37.62 -20.96 -28.05
CA GLU A 526 -36.29 -21.60 -28.19
C GLU A 526 -35.24 -20.75 -27.42
N VAL A 527 -34.18 -21.25 -26.77
CA VAL A 527 -33.61 -22.60 -26.61
C VAL A 527 -33.22 -22.82 -25.12
N LEU A 528 -33.21 -24.06 -24.64
CA LEU A 528 -32.59 -24.48 -23.37
C LEU A 528 -31.56 -25.61 -23.62
N VAL A 529 -30.62 -25.82 -22.69
CA VAL A 529 -29.59 -26.91 -22.68
C VAL A 529 -28.52 -26.69 -23.80
N PHE A 530 -27.22 -27.00 -23.71
CA PHE A 530 -26.35 -27.89 -22.91
C PHE A 530 -25.14 -27.11 -22.31
N TYR A 531 -24.26 -27.63 -21.43
CA TYR A 531 -23.67 -28.98 -21.31
C TYR A 531 -23.37 -29.43 -19.87
N SER A 532 -23.33 -30.77 -19.70
CA SER A 532 -22.66 -31.47 -18.59
C SER A 532 -21.26 -31.96 -19.00
N PRO A 533 -20.36 -32.26 -18.05
CA PRO A 533 -19.00 -32.72 -18.34
C PRO A 533 -18.96 -34.21 -18.70
N CYS A 534 -17.90 -34.62 -19.40
CA CYS A 534 -17.51 -36.02 -19.48
C CYS A 534 -15.97 -36.14 -19.49
N VAL A 535 -15.45 -37.15 -18.81
CA VAL A 535 -14.01 -37.47 -18.72
C VAL A 535 -13.81 -38.91 -19.19
N ARG A 536 -12.78 -39.12 -20.00
CA ARG A 536 -11.92 -40.30 -20.00
C ARG A 536 -10.48 -39.85 -20.22
#